data_AF-A0A535X5G6-F1
#
_entry.id   AF-A0A535X5G6-F1
#
_cell.length_a   1.000
_cell.length_b   1.000
_cell.length_c   1.000
_cell.angle_alpha   90.00
_cell.angle_beta   90.00
_cell.angle_gamma   90.00
#
_symmetry.space_group_name_H-M   'P 1'
#
loop_
_entity.id
_entity.type
_entity.pdbx_description
1 polymer ?
#
loop_
_entity_poly.entity_id
_entity_poly.type
_entity_poly.pdbx_seq_one_letter_code
_entity_poly.pdbx_strand_id
1 'polypeptide(L)'
;MSARLTLLGAVAFAVIALVACTTPPPPPPTTEGVGLKANFILANPAGLLAMDDRGEAIGRIIDLPAQSAPATPALHPSRKSAVFALTQQPNKKTGFGSDLFSVNLDGTGFRPVVEHEADNVFYASPRFDSTGNLLYFHRRAAIITGGSFIGNEDGIFRLDLRSGERRQVVKDGADPDLAPDGTWLVYVHLTCRRHAFPRSRARSSFPRPGTRSASRPRARSTPRAS
;
A
#
# COMPACT_ATOMS: atom_id res chain seq x y z
N MET A 1 26.98 -84.19 -23.38
CA MET A 1 27.63 -83.69 -24.60
C MET A 1 26.74 -82.59 -25.16
N SER A 2 27.34 -81.41 -25.40
CA SER A 2 26.88 -80.35 -26.33
C SER A 2 25.55 -79.63 -25.99
N ALA A 3 25.39 -78.31 -26.04
CA ALA A 3 26.25 -77.22 -26.48
C ALA A 3 25.76 -75.91 -25.84
N ARG A 4 26.68 -74.96 -25.78
CA ARG A 4 26.54 -73.58 -25.31
C ARG A 4 25.81 -72.68 -26.33
N LEU A 5 25.35 -71.53 -25.81
CA LEU A 5 25.31 -70.19 -26.42
C LEU A 5 24.23 -69.87 -27.46
N THR A 6 23.31 -68.97 -27.06
CA THR A 6 22.77 -67.79 -27.78
C THR A 6 21.64 -67.24 -26.90
N LEU A 7 21.38 -65.96 -26.72
CA LEU A 7 22.03 -64.73 -27.14
C LEU A 7 21.43 -63.62 -26.25
N LEU A 8 22.29 -62.74 -25.73
CA LEU A 8 21.95 -61.47 -25.09
C LEU A 8 21.01 -60.64 -25.99
N GLY A 9 19.85 -60.19 -25.48
CA GLY A 9 19.04 -59.24 -26.25
C GLY A 9 17.62 -58.96 -25.76
N ALA A 10 17.43 -58.35 -24.58
CA ALA A 10 16.12 -57.78 -24.21
C ALA A 10 16.14 -56.84 -22.99
N VAL A 11 17.12 -55.92 -22.85
CA VAL A 11 17.11 -54.94 -21.72
C VAL A 11 17.40 -53.50 -22.18
N ALA A 12 17.03 -53.14 -23.40
CA ALA A 12 17.36 -51.82 -23.95
C ALA A 12 16.18 -51.08 -24.60
N PHE A 13 14.96 -51.16 -24.05
CA PHE A 13 13.80 -50.45 -24.63
C PHE A 13 12.73 -50.02 -23.59
N ALA A 14 13.11 -49.53 -22.41
CA ALA A 14 12.12 -49.05 -21.43
C ALA A 14 12.58 -47.91 -20.49
N VAL A 15 13.48 -47.01 -20.91
CA VAL A 15 13.84 -45.81 -20.10
C VAL A 15 14.02 -44.53 -20.94
N ILE A 16 13.30 -44.37 -22.06
CA ILE A 16 13.29 -43.11 -22.81
C ILE A 16 11.83 -42.68 -23.04
N ALA A 17 11.15 -42.22 -22.00
CA ALA A 17 9.78 -41.68 -22.15
C ALA A 17 9.35 -40.62 -21.12
N LEU A 18 10.24 -40.03 -20.31
CA LEU A 18 9.82 -39.04 -19.30
C LEU A 18 10.84 -37.90 -19.08
N VAL A 19 11.44 -37.37 -20.15
CA VAL A 19 12.01 -36.01 -20.11
C VAL A 19 11.16 -35.11 -21.02
N ALA A 20 9.88 -35.02 -20.71
CA ALA A 20 9.08 -33.90 -21.17
C ALA A 20 9.62 -32.67 -20.44
N CYS A 21 10.35 -31.84 -21.18
CA CYS A 21 10.83 -30.55 -20.70
C CYS A 21 9.63 -29.76 -20.19
N THR A 22 9.48 -29.66 -18.87
CA THR A 22 8.62 -28.66 -18.25
C THR A 22 9.32 -27.32 -18.40
N THR A 23 9.32 -26.77 -19.62
CA THR A 23 9.64 -25.36 -19.82
C THR A 23 8.67 -24.57 -18.96
N PRO A 24 9.15 -23.73 -18.03
CA PRO A 24 8.29 -22.82 -17.29
C PRO A 24 7.42 -22.07 -18.31
N PRO A 25 6.12 -21.84 -18.01
CA PRO A 25 5.31 -21.00 -18.88
C PRO A 25 6.05 -19.69 -19.11
N PRO A 26 6.11 -19.18 -20.36
CA PRO A 26 6.77 -17.93 -20.65
C PRO A 26 6.21 -16.86 -19.70
N PRO A 27 7.07 -16.01 -19.12
CA PRO A 27 6.59 -14.93 -18.27
C PRO A 27 5.52 -14.15 -19.06
N PRO A 28 4.43 -13.71 -18.41
CA PRO A 28 3.41 -12.93 -19.09
C PRO A 28 4.10 -11.78 -19.85
N PRO A 29 3.65 -11.47 -21.08
CA PRO A 29 4.25 -10.40 -21.86
C PRO A 29 4.27 -9.16 -20.98
N THR A 30 5.47 -8.62 -20.76
CA THR A 30 5.62 -7.33 -20.11
C THR A 30 4.83 -6.38 -20.98
N THR A 31 3.70 -5.89 -20.48
CA THR A 31 2.89 -4.92 -21.23
C THR A 31 3.85 -3.76 -21.51
N GLU A 32 4.18 -3.55 -22.79
CA GLU A 32 5.07 -2.48 -23.21
C GLU A 32 4.52 -1.19 -22.59
N GLY A 33 5.25 -0.60 -21.64
CA GLY A 33 4.72 0.54 -20.92
C GLY A 33 4.46 1.68 -21.89
N VAL A 34 3.51 2.52 -21.55
CA VAL A 34 3.00 3.59 -22.41
C VAL A 34 4.05 4.65 -22.80
N GLY A 35 5.21 4.64 -22.15
CA GLY A 35 6.32 5.54 -22.43
C GLY A 35 5.93 7.01 -22.22
N LEU A 36 6.43 7.88 -23.10
CA LEU A 36 6.19 9.33 -23.03
C LEU A 36 4.84 9.78 -23.59
N LYS A 37 3.93 8.85 -23.92
CA LYS A 37 2.61 9.16 -24.49
C LYS A 37 1.59 9.62 -23.44
N ALA A 38 1.91 9.45 -22.15
CA ALA A 38 1.02 9.81 -21.05
C ALA A 38 1.04 11.32 -20.77
N ASN A 39 -0.15 11.91 -20.64
CA ASN A 39 -0.35 13.26 -20.12
C ASN A 39 -0.72 13.23 -18.64
N PHE A 40 -1.46 12.21 -18.20
CA PHE A 40 -1.81 12.00 -16.80
C PHE A 40 -1.46 10.59 -16.32
N ILE A 41 -1.19 10.48 -15.02
CA ILE A 41 -0.99 9.20 -14.33
C ILE A 41 -2.05 9.09 -13.25
N LEU A 42 -2.86 8.05 -13.32
CA LEU A 42 -3.86 7.70 -12.31
C LEU A 42 -3.36 6.51 -11.48
N ALA A 43 -3.27 6.71 -10.18
CA ALA A 43 -3.07 5.61 -9.24
C ALA A 43 -4.43 4.99 -8.87
N ASN A 44 -4.53 3.67 -8.95
CA ASN A 44 -5.71 2.91 -8.53
C ASN A 44 -5.31 1.58 -7.87
N PRO A 45 -6.24 0.82 -7.25
CA PRO A 45 -5.87 -0.42 -6.54
C PRO A 45 -5.22 -1.50 -7.43
N ALA A 46 -5.34 -1.40 -8.75
CA ALA A 46 -4.66 -2.32 -9.66
C ALA A 46 -3.22 -1.86 -9.97
N GLY A 47 -2.88 -0.57 -9.82
CA GLY A 47 -1.54 -0.04 -10.13
C GLY A 47 -1.58 1.38 -10.68
N LEU A 48 -0.67 1.70 -11.61
CA LEU A 48 -0.63 3.00 -12.26
C LEU A 48 -1.11 2.90 -13.70
N LEU A 49 -2.11 3.72 -14.03
CA LEU A 49 -2.71 3.85 -15.35
C LEU A 49 -2.25 5.15 -16.01
N ALA A 50 -1.82 5.08 -17.26
CA ALA A 50 -1.52 6.26 -18.05
C ALA A 50 -2.73 6.68 -18.87
N MET A 51 -2.90 7.99 -19.00
CA MET A 51 -3.99 8.60 -19.74
C MET A 51 -3.45 9.68 -20.68
N ASP A 52 -4.13 9.89 -21.81
CA ASP A 52 -3.83 10.94 -22.78
C ASP A 52 -4.35 12.33 -22.35
N ASP A 53 -4.27 13.33 -23.23
CA ASP A 53 -4.72 14.70 -22.97
C ASP A 53 -6.23 14.84 -22.79
N ARG A 54 -7.01 13.83 -23.19
CA ARG A 54 -8.47 13.75 -23.01
C ARG A 54 -8.85 12.99 -21.75
N GLY A 55 -7.88 12.42 -21.03
CA GLY A 55 -8.10 11.57 -19.87
C GLY A 55 -8.51 10.15 -20.24
N GLU A 56 -8.34 9.74 -21.50
CA GLU A 56 -8.60 8.37 -21.92
C GLU A 56 -7.43 7.46 -21.54
N ALA A 57 -7.74 6.26 -21.06
CA ALA A 57 -6.74 5.27 -20.67
C ALA A 57 -6.00 4.75 -21.92
N ILE A 58 -4.69 4.96 -21.97
CA ILE A 58 -3.83 4.51 -23.09
C ILE A 58 -2.97 3.30 -22.75
N GLY A 59 -3.02 2.84 -21.50
CA GLY A 59 -2.33 1.64 -21.04
C GLY A 59 -1.89 1.75 -19.59
N ARG A 60 -1.33 0.65 -19.07
CA ARG A 60 -0.87 0.55 -17.68
C ARG A 60 0.63 0.75 -17.66
N ILE A 61 1.11 1.55 -16.70
CA ILE A 61 2.54 1.71 -16.44
C ILE A 61 3.03 0.52 -15.61
N ILE A 62 2.27 0.13 -14.59
CA ILE A 62 2.60 -1.02 -13.75
C ILE A 62 1.35 -1.66 -13.16
N ASP A 63 1.37 -3.00 -13.09
CA ASP A 63 0.48 -3.81 -12.29
C ASP A 63 1.05 -4.02 -10.90
N LEU A 64 0.24 -3.74 -9.88
CA LEU A 64 0.61 -3.97 -8.48
C LEU A 64 -0.13 -5.18 -7.92
N PRO A 65 0.45 -5.90 -6.94
CA PRO A 65 -0.22 -7.01 -6.27
C PRO A 65 -1.57 -6.57 -5.68
N ALA A 66 -2.49 -7.54 -5.53
CA ALA A 66 -3.75 -7.30 -4.83
C ALA A 66 -3.51 -6.70 -3.43
N GLN A 67 -4.44 -5.87 -2.97
CA GLN A 67 -4.34 -5.12 -1.70
C GLN A 67 -3.21 -4.08 -1.66
N SER A 68 -2.68 -3.70 -2.82
CA SER A 68 -1.86 -2.49 -2.96
C SER A 68 -2.73 -1.25 -3.03
N ALA A 69 -2.30 -0.17 -2.38
CA ALA A 69 -2.91 1.15 -2.52
C ALA A 69 -1.81 2.16 -2.92
N PRO A 70 -1.55 2.33 -4.24
CA PRO A 70 -0.69 3.38 -4.72
C PRO A 70 -1.38 4.75 -4.57
N ALA A 71 -0.61 5.79 -4.27
CA ALA A 71 -1.11 7.14 -4.11
C ALA A 71 -0.08 8.19 -4.53
N THR A 72 -0.60 9.39 -4.84
CA THR A 72 0.19 10.61 -5.04
C THR A 72 1.41 10.43 -5.95
N PRO A 73 1.25 9.94 -7.20
CA PRO A 73 2.38 9.82 -8.12
C PRO A 73 2.96 11.21 -8.43
N ALA A 74 4.28 11.27 -8.52
CA ALA A 74 5.06 12.44 -8.87
C ALA A 74 5.99 12.10 -10.04
N LEU A 75 5.86 12.83 -11.13
CA LEU A 75 6.67 12.64 -12.32
C LEU A 75 8.06 13.23 -12.10
N HIS A 76 9.10 12.48 -12.42
CA HIS A 76 10.47 12.99 -12.43
C HIS A 76 10.63 14.06 -13.54
N PRO A 77 11.42 15.15 -13.36
CA PRO A 77 11.57 16.21 -14.36
C PRO A 77 12.04 15.74 -15.75
N SER A 78 12.81 14.64 -15.80
CA SER A 78 13.20 13.99 -17.07
C SER A 78 12.03 13.37 -17.85
N ARG A 79 10.85 13.26 -17.24
CA ARG A 79 9.62 12.61 -17.74
C ARG A 79 9.75 11.13 -18.06
N LYS A 80 10.79 10.45 -17.60
CA LYS A 80 11.03 9.03 -17.88
C LYS A 80 10.57 8.09 -16.78
N SER A 81 10.35 8.61 -15.57
CA SER A 81 9.98 7.83 -14.40
C SER A 81 9.05 8.62 -13.49
N ALA A 82 8.39 7.91 -12.59
CA ALA A 82 7.57 8.48 -11.53
C ALA A 82 7.93 7.84 -10.18
N VAL A 83 7.78 8.61 -9.11
CA VAL A 83 7.78 8.12 -7.73
C VAL A 83 6.38 8.23 -7.15
N PHE A 84 5.95 7.22 -6.41
CA PHE A 84 4.62 7.21 -5.79
C PHE A 84 4.68 6.57 -4.42
N ALA A 85 3.72 6.92 -3.57
CA ALA A 85 3.53 6.26 -2.30
C ALA A 85 2.81 4.94 -2.51
N LEU A 86 3.21 3.89 -1.81
CA LEU A 86 2.61 2.57 -1.92
C LEU A 86 2.41 1.95 -0.54
N THR A 87 1.14 1.84 -0.14
CA THR A 87 0.75 1.01 1.00
C THR A 87 0.55 -0.42 0.51
N GLN A 88 1.25 -1.37 1.11
CA GLN A 88 1.17 -2.78 0.78
C GLN A 88 0.62 -3.58 1.96
N GLN A 89 0.57 -4.91 1.81
CA GLN A 89 0.43 -5.79 2.98
C GLN A 89 1.55 -5.51 4.00
N PRO A 90 1.29 -5.71 5.31
CA PRO A 90 2.28 -5.47 6.35
C PRO A 90 3.61 -6.19 6.07
N ASN A 91 4.69 -5.43 6.16
CA ASN A 91 6.04 -5.94 6.07
C ASN A 91 6.37 -6.71 7.37
N LYS A 92 6.98 -7.89 7.25
CA LYS A 92 7.33 -8.73 8.42
C LYS A 92 8.30 -8.07 9.40
N LYS A 93 9.14 -7.15 8.91
CA LYS A 93 10.18 -6.46 9.68
C LYS A 93 9.69 -5.11 10.20
N THR A 94 9.01 -4.34 9.35
CA THR A 94 8.68 -2.94 9.63
C THR A 94 7.20 -2.70 9.87
N GLY A 95 6.34 -3.72 9.78
CA GLY A 95 4.92 -3.60 10.07
C GLY A 95 4.09 -3.02 8.92
N PHE A 96 2.93 -2.47 9.25
CA PHE A 96 2.04 -1.80 8.31
C PHE A 96 2.48 -0.35 8.10
N GLY A 97 2.54 0.08 6.84
CA GLY A 97 3.03 1.42 6.50
C GLY A 97 2.95 1.67 5.00
N SER A 98 3.52 2.80 4.57
CA SER A 98 3.69 3.10 3.15
C SER A 98 5.12 3.49 2.82
N ASP A 99 5.59 2.96 1.70
CA ASP A 99 6.90 3.22 1.14
C ASP A 99 6.80 4.17 -0.05
N LEU A 100 7.93 4.72 -0.48
CA LEU A 100 8.04 5.39 -1.78
C LEU A 100 8.69 4.44 -2.78
N PHE A 101 8.04 4.20 -3.90
CA PHE A 101 8.55 3.39 -5.00
C PHE A 101 8.76 4.24 -6.25
N SER A 102 9.77 3.89 -7.03
CA SER A 102 10.03 4.44 -8.37
C SER A 102 9.66 3.40 -9.43
N VAL A 103 9.18 3.87 -10.57
CA VAL A 103 8.98 3.06 -11.79
C VAL A 103 9.24 3.92 -13.02
N ASN A 104 9.79 3.33 -14.07
CA ASN A 104 9.90 3.98 -15.39
C ASN A 104 8.54 3.99 -16.08
N LEU A 105 8.28 4.98 -16.94
CA LEU A 105 7.00 5.06 -17.66
C LEU A 105 6.83 3.96 -18.73
N ASP A 106 7.91 3.27 -19.08
CA ASP A 106 7.89 2.04 -19.88
C ASP A 106 7.60 0.77 -19.05
N GLY A 107 7.31 0.93 -17.75
CA GLY A 107 6.98 -0.14 -16.81
C GLY A 107 8.17 -0.87 -16.21
N THR A 108 9.40 -0.51 -16.60
CA THR A 108 10.62 -1.11 -16.06
C THR A 108 11.10 -0.42 -14.78
N GLY A 109 12.14 -0.97 -14.13
CA GLY A 109 12.83 -0.28 -13.04
C GLY A 109 12.01 -0.08 -11.76
N PHE A 110 10.95 -0.87 -11.56
CA PHE A 110 10.17 -0.84 -10.33
C PHE A 110 11.00 -1.22 -9.11
N ARG A 111 11.19 -0.29 -8.17
CA ARG A 111 12.01 -0.51 -6.96
C ARG A 111 11.65 0.45 -5.83
N PRO A 112 11.88 0.07 -4.56
CA PRO A 112 11.76 1.00 -3.44
C PRO A 112 12.80 2.13 -3.56
N VAL A 113 12.41 3.32 -3.14
CA VAL A 113 13.25 4.52 -3.00
C VAL A 113 13.42 4.87 -1.53
N VAL A 114 12.33 4.78 -0.76
CA VAL A 114 12.33 4.96 0.70
C VAL A 114 11.44 3.91 1.33
N GLU A 115 12.00 3.10 2.22
CA GLU A 115 11.26 2.13 3.01
C GLU A 115 10.93 2.71 4.39
N HIS A 116 9.71 2.45 4.88
CA HIS A 116 9.26 2.82 6.21
C HIS A 116 10.02 2.04 7.26
N GLU A 117 10.41 2.73 8.33
CA GLU A 117 11.35 2.20 9.32
C GLU A 117 10.68 1.48 10.48
N ALA A 118 9.37 1.66 10.66
CA ALA A 118 8.63 1.10 11.79
C ALA A 118 7.12 1.01 11.49
N ASP A 119 6.41 0.26 12.34
CA ASP A 119 4.98 0.02 12.18
C ASP A 119 4.20 1.34 12.32
N ASN A 120 3.17 1.50 11.50
CA ASN A 120 2.35 2.71 11.37
C ASN A 120 3.15 3.97 10.96
N VAL A 121 4.19 3.80 10.15
CA VAL A 121 4.91 4.88 9.46
C VAL A 121 4.49 4.93 8.00
N PHE A 122 4.07 6.10 7.55
CA PHE A 122 3.57 6.34 6.20
C PHE A 122 4.36 7.45 5.52
N TYR A 123 4.88 7.16 4.33
CA TYR A 123 5.38 8.16 3.39
C TYR A 123 4.33 8.49 2.33
N ALA A 124 4.20 9.77 2.01
CA ALA A 124 3.20 10.28 1.09
C ALA A 124 3.69 11.54 0.34
N SER A 125 2.95 11.92 -0.69
CA SER A 125 3.09 13.21 -1.39
C SER A 125 4.53 13.52 -1.85
N PRO A 126 5.19 12.62 -2.61
CA PRO A 126 6.52 12.88 -3.15
C PRO A 126 6.52 14.10 -4.09
N ARG A 127 7.59 14.89 -4.09
CA ARG A 127 7.83 16.01 -5.00
C ARG A 127 9.30 16.11 -5.37
N PHE A 128 9.60 16.19 -6.66
CA PHE A 128 10.95 16.42 -7.14
C PHE A 128 11.27 17.90 -7.16
N ASP A 129 12.53 18.25 -6.91
CA ASP A 129 13.04 19.55 -7.34
C ASP A 129 13.19 19.61 -8.87
N SER A 130 13.45 20.80 -9.40
CA SER A 130 13.59 21.01 -10.85
C SER A 130 14.75 20.21 -11.46
N THR A 131 15.77 19.85 -10.66
CA THR A 131 16.90 19.02 -11.12
C THR A 131 16.60 17.53 -11.14
N GLY A 132 15.59 17.08 -10.38
CA GLY A 132 15.26 15.68 -10.19
C GLY A 132 16.20 14.93 -9.24
N ASN A 133 17.18 15.61 -8.64
CA ASN A 133 18.13 14.98 -7.70
C ASN A 133 17.62 14.98 -6.27
N LEU A 134 16.65 15.83 -5.95
CA LEU A 134 16.09 15.96 -4.61
C LEU A 134 14.63 15.52 -4.61
N LEU A 135 14.28 14.69 -3.64
CA LEU A 135 12.91 14.26 -3.40
C LEU A 135 12.45 14.77 -2.04
N TYR A 136 11.38 15.55 -2.04
CA TYR A 136 10.66 15.97 -0.85
C TYR A 136 9.46 15.07 -0.65
N PHE A 137 9.15 14.71 0.59
CA PHE A 137 7.98 13.89 0.88
C PHE A 137 7.50 14.10 2.32
N HIS A 138 6.23 13.84 2.53
CA HIS A 138 5.61 13.83 3.85
C HIS A 138 5.86 12.48 4.53
N ARG A 139 6.34 12.50 5.77
CA ARG A 139 6.36 11.36 6.68
C ARG A 139 5.34 11.58 7.80
N ARG A 140 4.54 10.56 8.08
CA ARG A 140 3.66 10.47 9.25
C ARG A 140 3.96 9.21 10.02
N ALA A 141 4.29 9.33 11.30
CA ALA A 141 4.43 8.19 12.20
C ALA A 141 3.38 8.27 13.32
N ALA A 142 2.62 7.18 13.51
CA ALA A 142 1.67 7.12 14.62
C ALA A 142 2.41 7.05 15.97
N ILE A 143 1.97 7.86 16.93
CA ILE A 143 2.46 7.80 18.31
C ILE A 143 1.48 6.93 19.10
N ILE A 144 1.95 5.75 19.49
CA ILE A 144 1.17 4.77 20.26
C ILE A 144 1.74 4.68 21.68
N THR A 145 0.90 4.84 22.70
CA THR A 145 1.30 4.71 24.11
C THR A 145 0.28 3.83 24.84
N GLY A 146 0.74 2.77 25.50
CA GLY A 146 -0.14 1.80 26.17
C GLY A 146 -1.14 1.12 25.22
N GLY A 147 -0.74 0.89 23.95
CA GLY A 147 -1.60 0.31 22.91
C GLY A 147 -2.67 1.26 22.34
N SER A 148 -2.67 2.53 22.75
CA SER A 148 -3.62 3.53 22.24
C SER A 148 -2.92 4.56 21.36
N PHE A 149 -3.56 4.92 20.25
CA PHE A 149 -3.16 6.05 19.41
C PHE A 149 -3.36 7.37 20.16
N ILE A 150 -2.30 8.18 20.27
CA ILE A 150 -2.34 9.48 20.96
C ILE A 150 -1.99 10.68 20.07
N GLY A 151 -1.60 10.44 18.81
CA GLY A 151 -1.25 11.48 17.87
C GLY A 151 -0.30 10.98 16.78
N ASN A 152 0.21 11.92 15.98
CA ASN A 152 1.19 11.64 14.94
C ASN A 152 2.43 12.51 15.12
N GLU A 153 3.58 11.99 14.72
CA GLU A 153 4.74 12.78 14.37
C GLU A 153 4.74 12.99 12.85
N ASP A 154 4.44 14.21 12.42
CA ASP A 154 4.41 14.60 11.01
C ASP A 154 5.62 15.49 10.67
N GLY A 155 6.14 15.33 9.45
CA GLY A 155 7.21 16.20 8.95
C GLY A 155 7.44 16.04 7.45
N ILE A 156 8.11 17.05 6.87
CA ILE A 156 8.60 16.98 5.50
C ILE A 156 10.07 16.61 5.54
N PHE A 157 10.41 15.60 4.76
CA PHE A 157 11.75 15.08 4.60
C PHE A 157 12.26 15.39 3.21
N ARG A 158 13.57 15.64 3.12
CA ARG A 158 14.32 15.77 1.87
C ARG A 158 15.27 14.60 1.76
N LEU A 159 15.29 13.96 0.60
CA LEU A 159 16.23 12.92 0.21
C LEU A 159 17.05 13.41 -0.98
N ASP A 160 18.38 13.37 -0.88
CA ASP A 160 19.26 13.46 -2.05
C ASP A 160 19.37 12.07 -2.69
N LEU A 161 18.90 11.93 -3.92
CA LEU A 161 18.83 10.66 -4.64
C LEU A 161 20.18 10.15 -5.13
N ARG A 162 21.23 10.98 -5.09
CA ARG A 162 22.59 10.59 -5.48
C ARG A 162 23.37 10.04 -4.29
N SER A 163 23.25 10.67 -3.12
CA SER A 163 23.96 10.25 -1.91
C SER A 163 23.14 9.34 -0.99
N GLY A 164 21.82 9.34 -1.12
CA GLY A 164 20.91 8.70 -0.17
C GLY A 164 20.74 9.48 1.14
N GLU A 165 21.31 10.69 1.25
CA GLU A 165 21.17 11.50 2.47
C GLU A 165 19.72 11.92 2.66
N ARG A 166 19.14 11.51 3.79
CA ARG A 166 17.77 11.86 4.21
C ARG A 166 17.81 12.75 5.44
N ARG A 167 17.11 13.88 5.40
CA ARG A 167 16.95 14.79 6.54
C ARG A 167 15.54 15.36 6.64
N GLN A 168 15.07 15.58 7.86
CA GLN A 168 13.86 16.36 8.08
C GLN A 168 14.16 17.84 7.80
N VAL A 169 13.31 18.50 7.02
CA VAL A 169 13.44 19.92 6.68
C VAL A 169 12.31 20.76 7.25
N VAL A 170 11.15 20.16 7.54
CA VAL A 170 10.02 20.83 8.20
C VAL A 170 9.43 19.88 9.25
N LYS A 171 9.16 20.43 10.44
CA LYS A 171 8.41 19.76 11.50
C LYS A 171 6.93 20.15 11.43
N ASP A 172 6.03 19.22 11.77
CA ASP A 172 4.58 19.45 11.78
C ASP A 172 4.09 19.96 10.41
N GLY A 173 4.63 19.37 9.33
CA GLY A 173 4.36 19.71 7.94
C GLY A 173 3.87 18.51 7.15
N ALA A 174 2.93 18.74 6.24
CA ALA A 174 2.36 17.74 5.33
C ALA A 174 2.17 18.30 3.92
N ASP A 175 1.97 17.40 2.96
CA ASP A 175 1.65 17.71 1.56
C ASP A 175 2.53 18.82 0.95
N PRO A 176 3.85 18.59 0.86
CA PRO A 176 4.75 19.58 0.30
C PRO A 176 4.45 19.84 -1.18
N ASP A 177 4.76 21.05 -1.63
CA ASP A 177 4.94 21.39 -3.04
C ASP A 177 6.05 22.43 -3.22
N LEU A 178 6.68 22.42 -4.39
CA LEU A 178 7.82 23.27 -4.69
C LEU A 178 7.44 24.34 -5.73
N ALA A 179 7.89 25.57 -5.52
CA ALA A 179 7.87 26.56 -6.58
C ALA A 179 8.73 26.07 -7.77
N PRO A 180 8.37 26.39 -9.02
CA PRO A 180 9.10 25.92 -10.21
C PRO A 180 10.60 26.25 -10.21
N ASP A 181 10.99 27.37 -9.60
CA ASP A 181 12.39 27.80 -9.44
C ASP A 181 13.11 27.15 -8.25
N GLY A 182 12.40 26.34 -7.46
CA GLY A 182 12.90 25.66 -6.27
C GLY A 182 13.16 26.57 -5.07
N THR A 183 12.82 27.86 -5.15
CA THR A 183 13.13 28.83 -4.08
C THR A 183 12.18 28.73 -2.89
N TRP A 184 10.97 28.22 -3.10
CA TRP A 184 9.95 28.06 -2.06
C TRP A 184 9.48 26.63 -1.95
N LEU A 185 9.33 26.19 -0.70
CA LEU A 185 8.59 24.99 -0.32
C LEU A 185 7.28 25.46 0.33
N VAL A 186 6.15 25.15 -0.29
CA VAL A 186 4.82 25.34 0.28
C VAL A 186 4.37 24.04 0.94
N TYR A 187 3.67 24.14 2.06
CA TYR A 187 3.20 22.97 2.79
C TYR A 187 2.00 23.27 3.67
N VAL A 188 1.31 22.21 4.10
CA VAL A 188 0.25 22.28 5.11
C VAL A 188 0.90 22.19 6.50
N HIS A 189 0.78 23.25 7.30
CA HIS A 189 1.22 23.20 8.70
C HIS A 189 0.15 22.54 9.59
N LEU A 190 0.53 21.48 10.27
CA LEU A 190 -0.36 20.69 11.11
C LEU A 190 -0.31 21.21 12.56
N THR A 191 -1.35 21.92 12.97
CA THR A 191 -1.48 22.33 14.37
C THR A 191 -2.11 21.19 15.18
N CYS A 192 -1.32 20.46 15.95
CA CYS A 192 -1.87 19.51 16.92
C CYS A 192 -2.50 20.28 18.09
N ARG A 193 -3.77 20.69 17.96
CA ARG A 193 -4.51 21.18 19.12
C ARG A 193 -4.76 20.00 20.05
N ARG A 194 -4.03 19.93 21.17
CA ARG A 194 -4.43 19.15 22.34
C ARG A 194 -5.72 19.77 22.89
N HIS A 195 -6.85 19.50 22.24
CA HIS A 195 -8.12 19.65 22.93
C HIS A 195 -8.14 18.55 23.98
N ALA A 196 -7.80 18.93 25.22
CA ALA A 196 -8.23 18.18 26.38
C ALA A 196 -9.76 18.14 26.29
N PHE A 197 -10.30 17.08 25.68
CA PHE A 197 -11.72 16.83 25.75
C PHE A 197 -12.03 16.71 27.25
N PRO A 198 -12.85 17.60 27.83
CA PRO A 198 -13.35 17.33 29.17
C PRO A 198 -14.04 15.97 29.08
N ARG A 199 -13.64 15.04 29.95
CA ARG A 199 -14.33 13.75 30.10
C ARG A 199 -15.78 14.05 30.44
N SER A 200 -16.64 14.22 29.44
CA SER A 200 -18.08 14.14 29.65
C SER A 200 -18.31 12.69 30.06
N ARG A 201 -18.49 12.46 31.37
CA ARG A 201 -19.10 11.23 31.87
C ARG A 201 -20.45 11.14 31.18
N ALA A 202 -20.52 10.40 30.08
CA ALA A 202 -21.76 9.85 29.61
C ALA A 202 -22.21 8.88 30.72
N ARG A 203 -23.08 9.36 31.63
CA ARG A 203 -23.88 8.46 32.45
C ARG A 203 -24.73 7.69 31.46
N SER A 204 -24.32 6.47 31.15
CA SER A 204 -25.17 5.52 30.46
C SER A 204 -26.32 5.17 31.41
N SER A 205 -27.42 5.92 31.35
CA SER A 205 -28.71 5.45 31.86
C SER A 205 -29.26 4.43 30.87
N PHE A 206 -28.63 3.26 30.80
CA PHE A 206 -29.31 2.10 30.24
C PHE A 206 -30.37 1.66 31.24
N PRO A 207 -31.66 1.61 30.86
CA PRO A 207 -32.67 0.98 31.68
C PRO A 207 -32.29 -0.49 31.84
N ARG A 208 -32.21 -0.97 33.08
CA ARG A 208 -32.07 -2.40 33.34
C ARG A 208 -33.26 -3.14 32.71
N PRO A 209 -33.06 -4.30 32.06
CA PRO A 209 -34.16 -5.12 31.58
C PRO A 209 -35.07 -5.46 32.78
N GLY A 210 -36.35 -5.14 32.64
CA GLY A 210 -37.36 -5.36 33.67
C GLY A 210 -37.42 -6.82 34.07
N THR A 211 -37.32 -7.06 35.38
CA THR A 211 -37.72 -8.32 36.01
C THR A 211 -39.20 -8.57 35.69
N ARG A 212 -39.47 -9.57 34.85
CA ARG A 212 -40.83 -10.11 34.67
C ARG A 212 -41.32 -10.64 36.02
N SER A 213 -42.23 -9.89 36.64
CA SER A 213 -43.02 -10.36 37.78
C SER A 213 -43.96 -11.46 37.31
N ALA A 214 -43.81 -12.66 37.85
CA ALA A 214 -44.70 -13.78 37.60
C ALA A 214 -46.08 -13.50 38.24
N SER A 215 -47.08 -13.23 37.40
CA SER A 215 -48.47 -13.12 37.83
C SER A 215 -49.02 -14.51 38.18
N ARG A 216 -49.32 -14.72 39.48
CA ARG A 216 -50.10 -15.86 39.99
C ARG A 216 -51.47 -15.95 39.29
N PRO A 217 -51.96 -17.15 38.93
CA PRO A 217 -53.33 -17.32 38.44
C PRO A 217 -54.35 -17.10 39.58
N ARG A 218 -55.34 -16.24 39.33
CA ARG A 218 -56.51 -16.02 40.19
C ARG A 218 -57.50 -17.17 39.98
N ALA A 219 -57.83 -17.87 41.06
CA ALA A 219 -58.93 -18.84 41.10
C ALA A 219 -60.26 -18.13 40.78
N ARG A 220 -61.02 -18.70 39.82
CA ARG A 220 -62.37 -18.24 39.47
C ARG A 220 -63.37 -18.97 40.35
N SER A 221 -64.03 -18.22 41.23
CA SER A 221 -65.23 -18.64 41.95
C SER A 221 -66.44 -18.60 41.01
N THR A 222 -67.15 -19.72 40.89
CA THR A 222 -68.48 -19.82 40.26
C THR A 222 -69.57 -19.32 41.21
N PRO A 223 -70.55 -18.51 40.74
CA PRO A 223 -71.80 -18.33 41.43
C PRO A 223 -72.89 -19.28 40.88
N ARG A 224 -73.76 -19.65 41.80
CA ARG A 224 -74.94 -20.51 41.68
C ARG A 224 -76.16 -19.64 41.37
N ALA A 225 -77.03 -20.08 40.46
CA ALA A 225 -78.44 -19.68 40.34
C ALA A 225 -79.16 -20.92 39.78
N SER A 226 -79.99 -21.58 40.59
CA SER A 226 -81.44 -21.40 40.80
C SER A 226 -82.21 -22.37 39.95
#